data_AF-A0A938K282-F1
#
_entry.id   AF-A0A938K282-F1
#
_cell.length_a   1.000
_cell.length_b   1.000
_cell.length_c   1.000
_cell.angle_alpha   90.00
_cell.angle_beta   90.00
_cell.angle_gamma   90.00
#
_symmetry.space_group_name_H-M   'P 1'
#
loop_
_entity.id
_entity.type
_entity.pdbx_description
1 polymer ?
#
loop_
_entity_poly.entity_id
_entity_poly.type
_entity_poly.pdbx_seq_one_letter_code
_entity_poly.pdbx_strand_id
1 'polypeptide(L)'
;MAINNSINTNAGAQVGLQNLNAINRRNDITQNRISTGLRVNSPVADASSFSIAANLSSEIGALAAVSQGIANGQGTATIANAATVAVSDLLSDIQANVIAGQNPGNTSQQQAILQQDFQ
;
A
#
# COMPACT_ATOMS: atom_id res chain seq x y z
N MET A 1 49.84 -51.49 3.23
CA MET A 1 48.37 -51.41 3.41
C MET A 1 48.00 -51.70 4.86
N ALA A 2 48.06 -50.69 5.75
CA ALA A 2 47.53 -50.79 7.10
C ALA A 2 47.30 -49.39 7.69
N ILE A 3 46.32 -48.65 7.15
CA ILE A 3 45.80 -47.40 7.76
C ILE A 3 44.34 -47.60 8.21
N ASN A 4 43.85 -48.85 8.23
CA ASN A 4 42.43 -49.17 8.39
C ASN A 4 42.11 -49.97 9.67
N ASN A 5 42.95 -49.86 10.71
CA ASN A 5 42.69 -50.45 12.03
C ASN A 5 43.46 -49.71 13.15
N SER A 6 43.31 -48.38 13.22
CA SER A 6 43.64 -47.63 14.43
C SER A 6 42.37 -47.52 15.28
N ILE A 7 42.36 -48.11 16.48
CA ILE A 7 41.26 -47.96 17.45
C ILE A 7 41.09 -46.48 17.84
N ASN A 8 42.20 -45.72 17.82
CA ASN A 8 42.23 -44.32 18.22
C ASN A 8 41.79 -43.34 17.11
N THR A 9 41.91 -43.73 15.83
CA THR A 9 41.58 -42.85 14.69
C THR A 9 40.72 -43.59 13.68
N ASN A 10 39.40 -43.54 13.86
CA ASN A 10 38.44 -44.11 12.95
C ASN A 10 38.08 -43.11 11.83
N ALA A 11 38.74 -43.23 10.68
CA ALA A 11 38.51 -42.37 9.52
C ALA A 11 37.05 -42.43 9.02
N GLY A 12 36.39 -43.59 9.10
CA GLY A 12 34.98 -43.75 8.73
C GLY A 12 34.04 -42.94 9.65
N ALA A 13 34.30 -42.95 10.95
CA ALA A 13 33.56 -42.14 11.92
C ALA A 13 33.82 -40.64 11.72
N GLN A 14 35.04 -40.22 11.39
CA GLN A 14 35.35 -38.82 11.08
C GLN A 14 34.62 -38.31 9.83
N VAL A 15 34.53 -39.13 8.77
CA VAL A 15 33.72 -38.81 7.58
C VAL A 15 32.23 -38.77 7.93
N GLY A 16 31.75 -39.69 8.77
CA GLY A 16 30.40 -39.66 9.32
C GLY A 16 30.09 -38.37 10.08
N LEU A 17 31.00 -37.92 10.94
CA LEU A 17 30.88 -36.66 11.68
C LEU A 17 30.92 -35.44 10.76
N GLN A 18 31.75 -35.44 9.71
CA GLN A 18 31.76 -34.37 8.70
C GLN A 18 30.41 -34.29 7.96
N ASN A 19 29.86 -35.45 7.58
CA ASN A 19 28.53 -35.54 6.97
C ASN A 19 27.43 -35.06 7.92
N LEU A 20 27.47 -35.47 9.20
CA LEU A 20 26.50 -35.03 10.22
C LEU A 20 26.58 -33.51 10.44
N ASN A 21 27.80 -32.95 10.53
CA ASN A 21 27.99 -31.50 10.63
C ASN A 21 27.51 -30.76 9.37
N ALA A 22 27.66 -31.35 8.18
CA ALA A 22 27.09 -30.80 6.95
C ALA A 22 25.56 -30.85 6.95
N ILE A 23 24.96 -31.95 7.42
CA ILE A 23 23.51 -32.11 7.57
C ILE A 23 22.95 -31.10 8.56
N ASN A 24 23.56 -30.96 9.74
CA ASN A 24 23.13 -29.99 10.76
C ASN A 24 23.14 -28.57 10.22
N ARG A 25 24.21 -28.15 9.54
CA ARG A 25 24.27 -26.82 8.88
C ARG A 25 23.17 -26.62 7.83
N ARG A 26 22.86 -27.64 7.03
CA ARG A 26 21.75 -27.57 6.06
C ARG A 26 20.37 -27.51 6.75
N ASN A 27 20.21 -28.22 7.87
CA ASN A 27 19.00 -28.19 8.67
C ASN A 27 18.80 -26.78 9.25
N ASP A 28 19.83 -26.17 9.83
CA ASP A 28 19.76 -24.80 10.34
C ASP A 28 19.34 -23.78 9.27
N ILE A 29 19.90 -23.87 8.05
CA ILE A 29 19.48 -23.01 6.93
C ILE A 29 18.00 -23.25 6.57
N THR A 30 17.56 -24.51 6.55
CA THR A 30 16.18 -24.87 6.23
C THR A 30 15.21 -24.35 7.29
N GLN A 31 15.54 -24.53 8.57
CA GLN A 31 14.77 -24.03 9.69
C GLN A 31 14.69 -22.49 9.68
N ASN A 32 15.79 -21.81 9.37
CA ASN A 32 15.79 -20.35 9.22
C ASN A 32 14.90 -19.87 8.07
N ARG A 33 14.85 -20.61 6.95
CA ARG A 33 13.94 -20.31 5.83
C ARG A 33 12.49 -20.55 6.21
N ILE A 34 12.19 -21.62 6.94
CA ILE A 34 10.83 -21.92 7.43
C ILE A 34 10.39 -20.84 8.42
N SER A 35 11.27 -20.45 9.35
CA SER A 35 10.94 -19.46 10.39
C SER A 35 10.72 -18.05 9.84
N THR A 36 11.47 -17.65 8.81
CA THR A 36 11.35 -16.29 8.21
C THR A 36 10.40 -16.26 7.01
N GLY A 37 10.10 -17.40 6.41
CA GLY A 37 9.39 -17.51 5.13
C GLY A 37 10.20 -17.01 3.92
N LEU A 38 11.43 -16.52 4.13
CA LEU A 38 12.27 -15.93 3.08
C LEU A 38 13.23 -16.99 2.52
N ARG A 39 13.24 -17.14 1.19
CA ARG A 39 14.23 -17.99 0.51
C ARG A 39 15.65 -17.48 0.69
N VAL A 40 15.84 -16.16 0.77
CA VAL A 40 17.14 -15.50 1.01
C VAL A 40 16.96 -14.57 2.20
N ASN A 41 17.47 -14.99 3.36
CA ASN A 41 17.34 -14.22 4.61
C ASN A 41 18.52 -13.27 4.86
N SER A 42 19.67 -13.49 4.19
CA SER A 42 20.88 -12.71 4.44
C SER A 42 21.61 -12.40 3.12
N PRO A 43 22.19 -11.19 2.98
CA PRO A 43 23.03 -10.85 1.83
C PRO A 43 24.29 -11.72 1.74
N VAL A 44 24.68 -12.42 2.82
CA VAL A 44 25.79 -13.38 2.81
C VAL A 44 25.44 -14.64 1.98
N ALA A 45 24.16 -15.01 1.92
CA ALA A 45 23.72 -16.20 1.19
C ALA A 45 23.50 -15.92 -0.30
N ASP A 46 22.98 -14.73 -0.65
CA ASP A 46 22.84 -14.25 -2.02
C ASP A 46 22.67 -12.72 -2.00
N ALA A 47 23.78 -12.00 -2.19
CA ALA A 47 23.80 -10.54 -2.14
C ALA A 47 22.96 -9.91 -3.25
N SER A 48 22.95 -10.50 -4.44
CA SER A 48 22.24 -9.96 -5.61
C SER A 48 20.73 -10.07 -5.44
N SER A 49 20.24 -11.27 -5.12
CA SER A 49 18.79 -11.48 -4.91
C SER A 49 18.28 -10.70 -3.70
N PHE A 50 19.06 -10.62 -2.62
CA PHE A 50 18.70 -9.82 -1.45
C PHE A 50 18.60 -8.33 -1.78
N SER A 51 19.58 -7.78 -2.52
CA SER A 51 19.58 -6.36 -2.90
C SER A 51 18.44 -6.01 -3.86
N ILE A 52 18.14 -6.89 -4.83
CA ILE A 52 16.98 -6.71 -5.71
C ILE A 52 15.68 -6.75 -4.90
N ALA A 53 15.52 -7.73 -4.00
CA ALA A 53 14.34 -7.82 -3.15
C ALA A 53 14.18 -6.61 -2.22
N ALA A 54 15.28 -6.09 -1.67
CA ALA A 54 15.29 -4.89 -0.84
C ALA A 54 14.88 -3.65 -1.65
N ASN A 55 15.42 -3.47 -2.85
CA ASN A 55 15.04 -2.39 -3.76
C ASN A 55 13.55 -2.47 -4.14
N LEU A 56 13.07 -3.66 -4.53
CA LEU A 56 11.66 -3.87 -4.84
C LEU A 56 10.74 -3.58 -3.65
N SER A 57 11.14 -3.98 -2.44
CA SER A 57 10.38 -3.69 -1.22
C SER A 57 10.30 -2.18 -0.94
N SER A 58 11.40 -1.45 -1.18
CA SER A 58 11.43 0.01 -1.08
C SER A 58 10.53 0.66 -2.14
N GLU A 59 10.54 0.16 -3.37
CA GLU A 59 9.72 0.67 -4.47
C GLU A 59 8.22 0.45 -4.20
N ILE A 60 7.83 -0.69 -3.64
CA ILE A 60 6.45 -0.95 -3.20
C ILE A 60 6.01 0.06 -2.13
N GLY A 61 6.87 0.36 -1.15
CA GLY A 61 6.58 1.37 -0.12
C GLY A 61 6.39 2.77 -0.72
N ALA A 62 7.25 3.15 -1.66
CA ALA A 62 7.12 4.42 -2.39
C ALA A 62 5.83 4.47 -3.23
N LEU A 63 5.51 3.38 -3.94
CA LEU A 63 4.28 3.28 -4.72
C LEU A 63 3.03 3.37 -3.85
N ALA A 64 3.04 2.76 -2.66
CA ALA A 64 1.94 2.89 -1.71
C ALA A 64 1.72 4.34 -1.26
N ALA A 65 2.80 5.08 -0.99
CA ALA A 65 2.72 6.50 -0.65
C ALA A 65 2.19 7.35 -1.81
N VAL A 66 2.66 7.09 -3.04
CA VAL A 66 2.14 7.77 -4.25
C VAL A 66 0.66 7.45 -4.47
N SER A 67 0.27 6.18 -4.32
CA SER A 67 -1.12 5.74 -4.43
C SER A 67 -2.03 6.44 -3.42
N GLN A 68 -1.58 6.57 -2.17
CA GLN A 68 -2.32 7.33 -1.16
C GLN A 68 -2.45 8.82 -1.54
N GLY A 69 -1.39 9.42 -2.08
CA GLY A 69 -1.44 10.79 -2.60
C GLY A 69 -2.45 10.96 -3.74
N ILE A 70 -2.48 10.02 -4.68
CA ILE A 70 -3.46 10.00 -5.78
C ILE A 70 -4.88 9.85 -5.24
N ALA A 71 -5.12 8.93 -4.29
CA ALA A 71 -6.43 8.75 -3.68
C ALA A 71 -6.93 10.02 -2.98
N ASN A 72 -6.05 10.72 -2.28
CA ASN A 72 -6.37 12.00 -1.63
C ASN A 72 -6.68 13.10 -2.66
N GLY A 73 -5.91 13.16 -3.76
CA GLY A 73 -6.15 14.09 -4.87
C GLY A 73 -7.50 13.83 -5.56
N GLN A 74 -7.83 12.56 -5.79
CA GLN A 74 -9.14 12.15 -6.31
C GLN A 74 -10.27 12.57 -5.38
N GLY A 75 -10.15 12.31 -4.07
CA GLY A 75 -11.14 12.75 -3.08
C GLY A 75 -11.35 14.27 -3.08
N THR A 76 -10.27 15.04 -3.19
CA THR A 76 -10.33 16.51 -3.29
C THR A 76 -11.06 16.95 -4.56
N ALA A 77 -10.76 16.33 -5.70
CA ALA A 77 -11.44 16.62 -6.97
C ALA A 77 -12.94 16.26 -6.92
N THR A 78 -13.31 15.15 -6.27
CA THR A 78 -14.71 14.77 -6.05
C THR A 78 -15.45 15.81 -5.21
N ILE A 79 -14.84 16.27 -4.10
CA ILE A 79 -15.43 17.31 -3.25
C ILE A 79 -15.59 18.62 -4.04
N ALA A 80 -14.56 19.01 -4.80
CA ALA A 80 -14.62 20.21 -5.64
C ALA A 80 -15.73 20.14 -6.70
N ASN A 81 -15.94 18.98 -7.31
CA ASN A 81 -17.03 18.76 -8.26
C ASN A 81 -18.41 18.86 -7.58
N ALA A 82 -18.58 18.22 -6.43
CA ALA A 82 -19.82 18.31 -5.64
C ALA A 82 -20.12 19.77 -5.21
N ALA A 83 -19.11 20.52 -4.77
CA ALA A 83 -19.25 21.94 -4.46
C ALA A 83 -19.65 22.76 -5.70
N THR A 84 -19.09 22.45 -6.87
CA THR A 84 -19.43 23.13 -8.13
C THR A 84 -20.89 22.87 -8.53
N VAL A 85 -21.38 21.64 -8.36
CA VAL A 85 -22.80 21.30 -8.59
C VAL A 85 -23.68 22.08 -7.62
N ALA A 86 -23.37 22.11 -6.32
CA ALA A 86 -24.15 22.85 -5.34
C ALA A 86 -24.21 24.36 -5.63
N VAL A 87 -23.10 24.96 -6.09
CA VAL A 87 -23.09 26.37 -6.52
C VAL A 87 -23.95 26.57 -7.78
N SER A 88 -23.89 25.66 -8.75
CA SER A 88 -24.72 25.70 -9.95
C SER A 88 -26.21 25.62 -9.62
N ASP A 89 -26.60 24.72 -8.71
CA ASP A 89 -27.98 24.56 -8.27
C ASP A 89 -28.48 25.83 -7.57
N LEU A 90 -27.68 26.41 -6.66
CA LEU A 90 -28.02 27.68 -6.01
C LEU A 90 -28.21 28.82 -7.01
N LEU A 91 -27.35 28.91 -8.04
CA LEU A 91 -27.50 29.92 -9.10
C LEU A 91 -28.77 29.71 -9.92
N SER A 92 -29.17 28.45 -10.17
CA SER A 92 -30.43 28.11 -10.83
C SER A 92 -31.64 28.52 -9.99
N ASP A 93 -31.60 28.26 -8.68
CA ASP A 93 -32.67 28.66 -7.75
C ASP A 93 -32.81 30.18 -7.66
N ILE A 94 -31.69 30.91 -7.59
CA ILE A 94 -31.68 32.37 -7.65
C ILE A 94 -32.30 32.85 -8.96
N GLN A 95 -31.92 32.28 -10.10
CA GLN A 95 -32.49 32.65 -11.40
C GLN A 95 -34.01 32.42 -11.44
N ALA A 96 -34.48 31.27 -10.94
CA ALA A 96 -35.90 30.95 -10.87
C ALA A 96 -36.65 31.95 -9.98
N ASN A 97 -36.11 32.28 -8.81
CA ASN A 97 -36.67 33.27 -7.89
C ASN A 97 -36.71 34.69 -8.48
N VAL A 98 -35.67 35.09 -9.23
CA VAL A 98 -35.66 36.39 -9.93
C VAL A 98 -36.76 36.45 -10.99
N ILE A 99 -36.92 35.40 -11.80
CA ILE A 99 -37.97 35.33 -12.82
C ILE A 99 -39.35 35.33 -12.16
N ALA A 100 -39.53 34.59 -11.07
CA ALA A 100 -40.77 34.58 -10.29
C ALA A 100 -41.11 35.96 -9.74
N GLY A 101 -40.12 36.71 -9.23
CA GLY A 101 -40.27 38.09 -8.75
C GLY A 101 -40.63 39.10 -9.83
N GLN A 102 -40.20 38.88 -11.08
CA GLN A 102 -40.50 39.75 -12.22
C GLN A 102 -41.92 39.56 -12.79
N ASN A 103 -42.71 38.61 -12.28
CA ASN A 103 -44.05 38.34 -12.79
C ASN A 103 -45.04 39.49 -12.44
N PRO A 104 -45.61 40.21 -13.44
CA PRO A 104 -46.42 41.40 -13.22
C PRO A 104 -47.79 41.15 -12.54
N GLY A 105 -48.16 39.88 -12.33
CA GLY A 105 -49.35 39.47 -11.57
C GLY A 105 -49.14 39.31 -10.06
N ASN A 106 -47.92 39.46 -9.53
CA ASN A 106 -47.64 39.27 -8.11
C ASN A 106 -48.20 40.40 -7.23
N THR A 107 -48.94 40.03 -6.20
CA THR A 107 -49.44 40.96 -5.17
C THR A 107 -48.31 41.42 -4.23
N SER A 108 -48.51 42.55 -3.53
CA SER A 108 -47.51 43.14 -2.63
C SER A 108 -47.01 42.17 -1.54
N GLN A 109 -47.87 41.25 -1.07
CA GLN A 109 -47.51 40.20 -0.11
C GLN A 109 -46.62 39.11 -0.72
N GLN A 110 -46.85 38.74 -1.99
CA GLN A 110 -46.03 37.74 -2.69
C GLN A 110 -44.63 38.29 -3.01
N GLN A 111 -44.52 39.58 -3.32
CA GLN A 111 -43.21 40.24 -3.49
C GLN A 111 -42.38 40.29 -2.21
N ALA A 112 -43.01 40.42 -1.03
CA ALA A 112 -42.33 40.41 0.26
C ALA A 112 -41.80 39.02 0.65
N ILE A 113 -42.54 37.95 0.36
CA ILE A 113 -42.10 36.56 0.59
C ILE A 113 -40.92 36.22 -0.33
N LEU A 114 -41.00 36.57 -1.62
CA LEU A 114 -39.90 36.35 -2.57
C LEU A 114 -38.62 37.11 -2.19
N GLN A 115 -38.72 38.30 -1.58
CA GLN A 115 -37.56 39.04 -1.06
C GLN A 115 -36.91 38.37 0.15
N GLN A 116 -37.66 37.55 0.89
CA GLN A 116 -37.16 36.78 2.02
C GLN A 116 -36.41 35.52 1.54
N ASP A 117 -36.80 34.93 0.40
CA ASP A 117 -36.10 33.79 -0.23
C ASP A 117 -34.72 34.14 -0.83
N PHE A 118 -34.37 35.43 -0.93
CA PHE A 118 -33.05 35.91 -1.38
C PHE A 118 -32.01 36.08 -0.26
N GLN A 119 -32.41 36.02 1.02
CA GLN A 119 -31.50 36.07 2.17
C GLN A 119 -31.02 34.69 2.58
#